data_AF-A0A078IQY5-F1
#
_entry.id   AF-A0A078IQY5-F1
#
_cell.length_a   1.000
_cell.length_b   1.000
_cell.length_c   1.000
_cell.angle_alpha   90.00
_cell.angle_beta   90.00
_cell.angle_gamma   90.00
#
_symmetry.space_group_name_H-M   'P 1'
#
loop_
_entity.id
_entity.type
_entity.pdbx_description
1 polymer ?
#
loop_
_entity_poly.entity_id
_entity_poly.type
_entity_poly.pdbx_seq_one_letter_code
_entity_poly.pdbx_strand_id
1 'polypeptide(L)' 'MTHYNRLSEVFYNEEIKSWRFRVKKYSIYPLYSNVTGSGPHWTYILADEDRTKMEMTICGGYEDRFRGLEK' A
#
# COMPACT_ATOMS: atom_id res chain seq x y z
N MET A 1 -7.36 -16.56 16.48
CA MET A 1 -7.85 -15.40 15.71
C MET A 1 -6.68 -14.46 15.51
N THR A 2 -6.30 -14.18 14.27
CA THR A 2 -5.19 -13.26 13.99
C THR A 2 -5.63 -11.82 14.19
N HIS A 3 -4.87 -11.04 14.97
CA HIS A 3 -5.14 -9.63 15.17
C HIS A 3 -4.72 -8.82 13.93
N TYR A 4 -5.61 -7.96 13.45
CA TYR A 4 -5.36 -7.01 12.36
C TYR A 4 -5.56 -5.60 12.91
N ASN A 5 -4.66 -4.70 12.54
CA ASN A 5 -4.75 -3.28 12.89
C ASN A 5 -5.72 -2.59 11.94
N ARG A 6 -6.31 -1.48 12.37
CA ARG A 6 -7.09 -0.59 11.51
C ARG A 6 -6.19 0.47 10.90
N LEU A 7 -6.55 0.93 9.70
CA LEU A 7 -5.79 2.00 9.04
C LEU A 7 -5.86 3.32 9.82
N SER A 8 -6.95 3.57 10.55
CA SER A 8 -7.11 4.76 11.40
C SER A 8 -6.18 4.78 12.62
N GLU A 9 -5.63 3.63 13.02
CA GLU A 9 -4.73 3.51 14.16
C GLU A 9 -3.26 3.73 13.77
N VAL A 10 -2.99 3.91 12.48
CA VAL A 10 -1.63 4.11 11.98
C VAL A 10 -1.16 5.50 12.34
N PHE A 11 -0.14 5.56 13.17
CA PHE A 11 0.64 6.77 13.43
C PHE A 11 2.12 6.43 13.33
N TYR A 12 2.94 7.44 13.06
CA TYR A 12 4.38 7.26 13.02
C TYR A 12 4.90 7.00 14.43
N ASN A 13 5.56 5.86 14.62
CA ASN A 13 6.22 5.48 15.85
C ASN A 13 7.50 4.69 15.50
N GLU A 14 8.65 5.18 15.97
CA GLU A 14 9.97 4.59 15.72
C GLU A 14 10.11 3.17 16.31
N GLU A 15 9.34 2.84 17.35
CA GLU A 15 9.36 1.51 17.98
C GLU A 15 8.59 0.46 17.17
N ILE A 16 7.66 0.89 16.30
CA ILE A 16 6.80 -0.01 15.53
C ILE A 16 7.46 -0.37 14.20
N LYS A 17 7.98 -1.59 14.12
CA LYS A 17 8.67 -2.10 12.92
C LYS A 17 7.74 -2.51 11.77
N SER A 18 6.50 -2.88 12.08
CA SER A 18 5.58 -3.40 11.07
C SER A 18 4.15 -3.35 11.54
N TRP A 19 3.25 -3.11 10.59
CA TRP A 19 1.81 -3.20 10.78
C TRP A 19 1.24 -4.34 9.95
N ARG A 20 0.13 -4.90 10.43
CA ARG A 20 -0.63 -5.92 9.72
C ARG A 20 -2.06 -5.47 9.55
N PHE A 21 -2.52 -5.35 8.31
CA PHE A 21 -3.86 -4.91 7.98
C PHE A 21 -4.64 -5.98 7.23
N ARG A 22 -5.96 -5.87 7.29
CA ARG A 22 -6.88 -6.58 6.39
C ARG A 22 -7.60 -5.54 5.56
N VAL A 23 -7.29 -5.51 4.27
CA VAL A 23 -7.77 -4.48 3.34
C VAL A 23 -8.26 -5.09 2.04
N LYS A 24 -9.07 -4.34 1.31
CA LYS A 24 -9.45 -4.62 -0.07
C LYS A 24 -8.80 -3.61 -1.00
N LYS A 25 -8.37 -4.10 -2.16
CA LYS A 25 -7.90 -3.27 -3.27
C LYS A 25 -9.07 -2.45 -3.82
N TYR A 26 -8.92 -1.14 -3.85
CA TYR A 26 -9.92 -0.21 -4.38
C TYR A 26 -9.57 0.25 -5.79
N SER A 27 -8.32 0.64 -6.03
CA SER A 27 -7.83 1.06 -7.35
C SER A 27 -6.31 0.88 -7.45
N ILE A 28 -5.81 0.76 -8.67
CA ILE A 28 -4.38 0.70 -8.98
C ILE A 28 -4.13 1.58 -10.20
N TYR A 29 -3.07 2.39 -10.14
CA TYR A 29 -2.63 3.19 -11.27
C TYR A 29 -1.10 3.34 -11.30
N PRO A 30 -0.52 3.53 -12.49
CA PRO A 30 0.89 3.88 -12.61
C PRO A 30 1.10 5.35 -12.21
N LEU A 31 2.12 5.60 -11.40
CA LEU A 31 2.66 6.89 -11.03
C LEU A 31 4.04 7.05 -11.67
N TYR A 32 4.17 8.02 -12.57
CA TYR A 32 5.44 8.33 -13.22
C TYR A 32 6.17 9.40 -12.41
N SER A 33 7.31 9.04 -11.83
CA SER A 33 8.19 10.02 -11.17
C SER A 33 8.95 10.81 -12.24
N ASN A 34 8.63 12.10 -12.39
CA ASN A 34 9.34 12.98 -13.31
C ASN A 34 10.73 13.39 -12.81
N VAL A 35 11.08 13.09 -11.55
CA VAL A 35 12.30 13.60 -10.90
C VAL A 35 13.43 12.57 -10.93
N THR A 36 13.12 11.29 -10.77
CA THR A 36 14.15 10.25 -10.54
C THR A 36 14.51 9.45 -11.78
N GLY A 37 13.88 9.68 -12.94
CA GLY A 37 14.11 8.92 -14.18
C GLY A 37 13.90 7.41 -14.06
N SER A 38 13.44 6.95 -12.89
CA SER A 38 13.08 5.57 -12.60
C SER A 38 11.69 5.34 -13.19
N GLY A 39 11.49 4.17 -13.81
CA GLY A 39 10.25 3.81 -14.49
C GLY A 39 8.99 3.92 -13.62
N PRO A 40 7.80 3.60 -14.17
CA PRO A 40 6.54 3.78 -13.47
C PRO A 40 6.55 3.10 -12.10
N HIS A 41 6.26 3.86 -11.06
CA HIS A 41 5.89 3.32 -9.76
C HIS A 41 4.42 2.89 -9.83
N TRP A 42 4.01 1.85 -9.11
CA TRP A 42 2.59 1.52 -9.00
C TRP A 42 2.05 2.02 -7.68
N THR A 43 0.94 2.74 -7.75
CA THR A 43 0.22 3.21 -6.59
C THR A 43 -1.06 2.42 -6.42
N TYR A 44 -1.29 1.92 -5.22
CA TYR A 44 -2.42 1.12 -4.81
C TYR A 44 -3.26 1.92 -3.82
N ILE A 45 -4.56 2.01 -4.08
CA ILE A 45 -5.52 2.50 -3.10
C ILE A 45 -6.12 1.29 -2.40
N LEU A 46 -5.91 1.19 -1.09
CA LEU A 46 -6.39 0.11 -0.25
C LEU A 46 -7.44 0.66 0.72
N ALA A 47 -8.49 -0.10 0.99
CA ALA A 47 -9.53 0.26 1.94
C ALA A 47 -9.71 -0.83 3.00
N ASP A 48 -9.76 -0.46 4.27
CA ASP A 48 -10.09 -1.40 5.35
C ASP A 48 -11.61 -1.61 5.51
N GLU A 49 -12.03 -2.38 6.52
CA GLU A 49 -13.44 -2.65 6.82
C GLU A 49 -14.22 -1.38 7.18
N ASP A 50 -13.57 -0.41 7.84
CA ASP A 50 -14.15 0.89 8.20
C ASP A 50 -14.21 1.87 7.00
N ARG A 51 -13.80 1.41 5.80
CA ARG A 51 -13.67 2.21 4.57
C ARG A 51 -12.64 3.33 4.66
N THR A 52 -11.75 3.30 5.65
CA THR A 52 -10.58 4.17 5.66
C THR A 52 -9.69 3.78 4.49
N LYS A 53 -9.23 4.76 3.72
CA LYS A 53 -8.39 4.53 2.54
C LYS A 53 -6.94 4.88 2.83
N MET A 54 -6.03 4.06 2.32
CA MET A 54 -4.59 4.31 2.35
C MET A 54 -4.04 4.23 0.92
N GLU A 55 -3.19 5.19 0.60
CA GLU A 55 -2.37 5.14 -0.61
C GLU A 55 -1.05 4.42 -0.29
N MET A 56 -0.72 3.41 -1.09
CA MET A 56 0.54 2.68 -1.01
C MET A 56 1.26 2.77 -2.35
N THR A 57 2.42 3.40 -2.35
CA THR A 57 3.27 3.51 -3.55
C THR A 57 4.43 2.54 -3.45
N ILE A 58 4.58 1.71 -4.49
CA ILE A 58 5.66 0.72 -4.58
C ILE A 58 6.76 1.29 -5.46
N CYS A 59 7.96 1.45 -4.88
CA CYS A 59 9.11 1.92 -5.62
C CYS A 59 9.55 0.90 -6.67
N GLY A 60 10.13 1.39 -7.77
CA GLY A 60 10.45 0.61 -8.97
C GLY A 60 11.34 -0.60 -8.65
N GLY A 61 11.09 -1.72 -9.32
CA GLY A 61 11.85 -2.97 -9.14
C GLY A 61 11.23 -3.98 -8.15
N TYR A 62 10.25 -3.58 -7.34
CA TYR A 62 9.45 -4.50 -6.50
C TYR A 62 8.08 -4.81 -7.07
N GLU A 63 7.73 -4.19 -8.19
CA GLU A 63 6.40 -4.20 -8.80
C GLU A 63 5.93 -5.64 -9.11
N ASP A 64 6.83 -6.49 -9.62
CA ASP A 64 6.54 -7.87 -9.99
C ASP A 64 6.10 -8.73 -8.79
N ARG A 65 6.49 -8.36 -7.57
CA ARG A 65 6.10 -9.10 -6.35
C ARG A 65 4.66 -8.83 -5.92
N PHE A 66 4.09 -7.71 -6.34
CA PHE A 66 2.74 -7.28 -5.94
C PHE A 66 1.75 -7.32 -7.10
N ARG A 67 2.23 -7.24 -8.34
CA ARG A 67 1.43 -7.52 -9.54
C ARG A 67 0.97 -8.98 -9.51
N GLY A 68 -0.33 -9.19 -9.71
CA GLY A 68 -0.94 -10.52 -9.65
C GLY A 68 -1.67 -10.86 -8.34
N LEU A 69 -1.46 -10.09 -7.26
CA LEU A 69 -2.32 -10.13 -6.05
C LEU A 69 -3.69 -9.46 -6.27
N GLU A 70 -3.96 -9.08 -7.51
CA GLU A 70 -5.10 -8.29 -7.95
C GLU A 70 -6.36 -9.11 -8.23
N LYS A 71 -6.24 -10.44 -8.21
CA LYS A 71 -7.22 -11.38 -8.74
C LYS A 71 -8.05 -12.06 -7.65
#